data_AF-A0A2G9SHW6-F1
#
_entry.id   AF-A0A2G9SHW6-F1
#
_cell.length_a   1.000
_cell.length_b   1.000
_cell.length_c   1.000
_cell.angle_alpha   90.00
_cell.angle_beta   90.00
_cell.angle_gamma   90.00
#
_symmetry.space_group_name_H-M   'P 1'
#
loop_
_entity.id
_entity.type
_entity.pdbx_description
1 polymer ?
#
loop_
_entity_poly.entity_id
_entity_poly.type
_entity_poly.pdbx_seq_one_letter_code
_entity_poly.pdbx_strand_id
1 'polypeptide(L)'
;ILNNEINLQQTVIHQASQALNCCTDEEHGKGTQTEAEAERLLLFATEKRAVLLAEINKLKSEGPQKRPQPSAHESTPSRGLISISEIFLPIKPDFICSTSQRPDAANYYFFIIIRAGAENMVATPLASISSSMKGDALTFPTTFTLIYVDVYSLAQRKESSALDKRKKASKTKTMFEDVSGFGAWHRRWCVLSGYCISYWTYPDDEKRKNPIGRINLANCTSRKIEPANREFCARPNTLELITVRPQREGDRETLVSQCLDTLCVTKNWLSADTKDERNLWMQKLNQVLVDLRMWQPDACYRPATKV
;
A
#
# COMPACT_ATOMS: atom_id res chain seq x y z
N ILE A 1 14.83 0.64 -29.89
CA ILE A 1 14.44 -0.52 -29.05
C ILE A 1 13.02 -0.97 -29.39
N LEU A 2 11.99 -0.14 -29.18
CA LEU A 2 10.58 -0.50 -29.45
C LEU A 2 10.29 -0.98 -30.89
N ASN A 3 10.85 -0.33 -31.92
CA ASN A 3 10.66 -0.78 -33.33
C ASN A 3 11.22 -2.19 -33.60
N ASN A 4 12.36 -2.54 -32.99
CA ASN A 4 12.95 -3.88 -33.16
C ASN A 4 12.05 -4.92 -32.51
N GLU A 5 11.51 -4.63 -31.32
CA GLU A 5 10.58 -5.50 -30.62
C GLU A 5 9.27 -5.66 -31.42
N ILE A 6 8.73 -4.60 -32.03
CA ILE A 6 7.55 -4.69 -32.90
C ILE A 6 7.80 -5.61 -34.09
N ASN A 7 8.95 -5.49 -34.75
CA ASN A 7 9.32 -6.36 -35.86
C ASN A 7 9.49 -7.82 -35.42
N LEU A 8 10.06 -8.04 -34.22
CA LEU A 8 10.13 -9.36 -33.62
C LEU A 8 8.73 -9.94 -33.39
N GLN A 9 7.83 -9.18 -32.75
CA GLN A 9 6.46 -9.63 -32.51
C GLN A 9 5.72 -9.88 -33.83
N GLN A 10 5.94 -9.07 -34.87
CA GLN A 10 5.39 -9.32 -36.21
C GLN A 10 5.90 -10.63 -36.82
N THR A 11 7.17 -10.96 -36.62
CA THR A 11 7.75 -12.24 -37.06
C THR A 11 7.10 -13.42 -36.34
N VAL A 12 6.94 -13.32 -35.01
CA VAL A 12 6.26 -14.35 -34.21
C VAL A 12 4.81 -14.52 -34.63
N ILE A 13 4.08 -13.43 -34.85
CA ILE A 13 2.70 -13.46 -35.38
C ILE A 13 2.66 -14.20 -36.71
N HIS A 14 3.55 -13.85 -37.64
CA HIS A 14 3.57 -14.50 -38.95
C HIS A 14 3.85 -16.00 -38.83
N GLN A 15 4.88 -16.40 -38.08
CA GLN A 15 5.26 -17.80 -37.90
C GLN A 15 4.16 -18.62 -37.20
N ALA A 16 3.57 -18.08 -36.13
CA ALA A 16 2.48 -18.74 -35.41
C ALA A 16 1.24 -18.91 -36.31
N SER A 17 0.86 -17.87 -37.07
CA SER A 17 -0.23 -17.99 -38.05
C SER A 17 0.05 -19.02 -39.14
N GLN A 18 1.29 -19.11 -39.64
CA GLN A 18 1.65 -20.14 -40.61
C GLN A 18 1.57 -21.55 -40.00
N ALA A 19 2.05 -21.72 -38.76
CA ALA A 19 1.95 -23.00 -38.06
C ALA A 19 0.49 -23.44 -37.86
N LEU A 20 -0.40 -22.50 -37.49
CA LEU A 20 -1.84 -22.77 -37.35
C LEU A 20 -2.51 -23.12 -38.68
N ASN A 21 -2.09 -22.50 -39.79
CA ASN A 21 -2.60 -22.86 -41.11
C ASN A 21 -2.24 -24.29 -41.53
N CYS A 22 -1.17 -24.87 -40.99
CA CYS A 22 -0.82 -26.28 -41.21
C CYS A 22 -1.73 -27.24 -40.44
N CYS A 23 -2.46 -26.78 -39.40
CA CYS A 23 -3.33 -27.61 -38.57
C CYS A 23 -4.70 -27.84 -39.24
N THR A 24 -4.72 -28.59 -40.34
CA THR A 24 -5.94 -28.81 -41.15
C THR A 24 -6.85 -29.91 -40.61
N ASP A 25 -6.27 -30.93 -39.98
CA ASP A 25 -6.94 -32.10 -39.43
C ASP A 25 -6.09 -32.71 -38.29
N GLU A 26 -6.58 -33.76 -37.64
CA GLU A 26 -5.92 -34.37 -36.48
C GLU A 26 -4.51 -34.91 -36.81
N GLU A 27 -4.29 -35.44 -38.01
CA GLU A 27 -2.96 -35.93 -38.43
C GLU A 27 -1.95 -34.78 -38.56
N HIS A 28 -2.44 -33.60 -38.96
CA HIS A 28 -1.63 -32.39 -39.12
C HIS A 28 -1.67 -31.47 -37.88
N GLY A 29 -2.12 -31.98 -36.73
CA GLY A 29 -1.99 -31.30 -35.43
C GLY A 29 -3.22 -30.53 -34.96
N LYS A 30 -4.36 -30.62 -35.66
CA LYS A 30 -5.64 -30.06 -35.19
C LYS A 30 -6.05 -30.69 -33.84
N GLY A 31 -6.50 -29.87 -32.92
CA GLY A 31 -6.94 -30.26 -31.58
C GLY A 31 -5.81 -30.58 -30.60
N THR A 32 -4.55 -30.49 -31.03
CA THR A 32 -3.40 -30.84 -30.19
C THR A 32 -3.00 -29.70 -29.24
N GLN A 33 -2.25 -30.05 -28.20
CA GLN A 33 -1.63 -29.06 -27.31
C GLN A 33 -0.66 -28.14 -28.06
N THR A 34 -0.03 -28.62 -29.14
CA THR A 34 0.86 -27.82 -29.99
C THR A 34 0.09 -26.71 -30.72
N GLU A 35 -1.10 -27.01 -31.24
CA GLU A 35 -2.00 -26.00 -31.81
C GLU A 35 -2.37 -24.95 -30.75
N ALA A 36 -2.73 -25.39 -29.54
CA ALA A 36 -3.07 -24.48 -28.43
C ALA A 36 -1.89 -23.57 -28.01
N GLU A 37 -0.65 -24.08 -28.01
CA GLU A 37 0.54 -23.25 -27.75
C GLU A 37 0.81 -22.26 -28.88
N ALA A 38 0.58 -22.63 -30.15
CA ALA A 38 0.68 -21.71 -31.27
C ALA A 38 -0.37 -20.58 -31.17
N GLU A 39 -1.61 -20.89 -30.79
CA GLU A 39 -2.66 -19.90 -30.48
C GLU A 39 -2.24 -18.98 -29.31
N ARG A 40 -1.67 -19.54 -28.24
CA ARG A 40 -1.16 -18.75 -27.10
C ARG A 40 -0.09 -17.76 -27.55
N LEU A 41 0.90 -18.22 -28.33
CA LEU A 41 1.98 -17.39 -28.85
C LEU A 41 1.45 -16.30 -29.77
N LEU A 42 0.52 -16.64 -30.67
CA LEU A 42 -0.12 -15.69 -31.58
C LEU A 42 -0.86 -14.59 -30.80
N LEU A 43 -1.68 -14.97 -29.81
CA LEU A 43 -2.42 -14.01 -28.99
C LEU A 43 -1.48 -13.10 -28.21
N PHE A 44 -0.47 -13.67 -27.55
CA PHE A 44 0.49 -12.90 -26.78
C PHE A 44 1.28 -11.92 -27.65
N ALA A 45 1.79 -12.37 -28.80
CA ALA A 45 2.55 -11.52 -29.71
C ALA A 45 1.69 -10.41 -30.31
N THR A 46 0.43 -10.71 -30.63
CA THR A 46 -0.56 -9.73 -31.12
C THR A 46 -0.82 -8.63 -30.10
N GLU A 47 -1.11 -9.01 -28.85
CA GLU A 47 -1.33 -8.06 -27.76
C GLU A 47 -0.07 -7.24 -27.46
N LYS A 48 1.11 -7.88 -27.41
CA LYS A 48 2.37 -7.19 -27.14
C LYS A 48 2.69 -6.18 -28.25
N ARG A 49 2.52 -6.55 -29.51
CA ARG A 49 2.70 -5.65 -30.66
C ARG A 49 1.74 -4.46 -30.62
N ALA A 50 0.48 -4.67 -30.27
CA ALA A 50 -0.51 -3.61 -30.15
C ALA A 50 -0.13 -2.56 -29.10
N VAL A 51 0.33 -3.01 -27.93
CA VAL A 51 0.78 -2.12 -26.84
C VAL A 51 2.05 -1.36 -27.24
N LEU A 52 3.03 -2.02 -27.89
CA LEU A 52 4.25 -1.36 -28.36
C LEU A 52 3.98 -0.29 -29.42
N LEU A 53 3.03 -0.55 -30.33
CA LEU A 53 2.61 0.44 -31.34
C LEU A 53 1.94 1.65 -30.69
N ALA A 54 1.08 1.43 -29.69
CA ALA A 54 0.45 2.51 -28.94
C ALA A 54 1.50 3.39 -28.24
N GLU A 55 2.52 2.78 -27.62
CA GLU A 55 3.60 3.51 -26.94
C GLU A 55 4.45 4.32 -27.94
N ILE A 56 4.78 3.75 -29.11
CA ILE A 56 5.50 4.50 -30.16
C ILE A 56 4.68 5.70 -30.64
N ASN A 57 3.38 5.54 -30.83
CA ASN A 57 2.53 6.63 -31.29
C ASN A 57 2.43 7.73 -30.23
N LYS A 58 2.35 7.35 -28.95
CA LYS A 58 2.41 8.29 -27.82
C LYS A 58 3.73 9.08 -27.83
N LEU A 59 4.88 8.41 -27.95
CA LEU A 59 6.19 9.05 -28.00
C LEU A 59 6.37 9.96 -29.23
N LYS A 60 5.74 9.65 -30.36
CA LYS A 60 5.74 10.52 -31.55
C LYS A 60 4.85 11.75 -31.40
N SER A 61 3.79 11.65 -30.59
CA SER A 61 2.85 12.75 -30.33
C SER A 61 3.32 13.73 -29.25
N GLU A 62 4.23 13.29 -28.37
CA GLU A 62 4.87 14.15 -27.37
C GLU A 62 5.96 14.99 -28.06
N GLY A 63 5.67 16.27 -28.31
CA GLY A 63 6.65 17.25 -28.79
C GLY A 63 7.78 17.50 -27.77
N PRO A 64 8.81 18.32 -28.11
CA PRO A 64 9.94 18.58 -27.23
C PRO A 64 9.46 19.06 -25.85
N GLN A 65 9.68 18.23 -24.82
CA GLN A 65 9.25 18.51 -23.45
C GLN A 65 9.78 19.88 -22.99
N LYS A 66 8.89 20.83 -22.73
CA LYS A 66 9.18 21.91 -21.77
C LYS A 66 9.31 21.25 -20.41
N ARG A 67 10.54 21.21 -19.88
CA ARG A 67 10.80 20.81 -18.49
C ARG A 67 9.80 21.53 -17.58
N PRO A 68 8.98 20.82 -16.80
CA PRO A 68 8.22 21.44 -15.73
C PRO A 68 9.24 22.09 -14.79
N GLN A 69 9.06 23.38 -14.49
CA GLN A 69 9.79 23.99 -13.38
C GLN A 69 9.33 23.29 -12.09
N PRO A 70 10.23 22.90 -11.18
CA PRO A 70 9.85 22.25 -9.94
C PRO A 70 9.01 23.22 -9.11
N SER A 71 7.72 22.94 -9.00
CA SER A 71 6.87 23.59 -8.00
C SER A 71 7.24 23.03 -6.63
N ALA A 72 7.42 23.90 -5.64
CA ALA A 72 8.04 23.58 -4.35
C ALA A 72 7.25 22.61 -3.43
N HIS A 73 6.21 21.93 -3.94
CA HIS A 73 5.33 21.06 -3.15
C HIS A 73 4.90 19.76 -3.86
N GLU A 74 5.72 19.20 -4.76
CA GLU A 74 5.47 17.85 -5.27
C GLU A 74 6.02 16.79 -4.30
N SER A 75 5.12 16.15 -3.56
CA SER A 75 5.40 14.94 -2.79
C SER A 75 5.88 13.86 -3.76
N THR A 76 7.17 13.51 -3.72
CA THR A 76 7.71 12.43 -4.55
C THR A 76 7.14 11.09 -4.08
N PRO A 77 6.58 10.26 -4.97
CA PRO A 77 6.08 8.94 -4.59
C PRO A 77 7.22 8.05 -4.09
N SER A 78 6.95 7.22 -3.10
CA SER A 78 7.85 6.15 -2.70
C SER A 78 7.91 5.12 -3.83
N ARG A 79 9.14 4.74 -4.23
CA ARG A 79 9.36 3.67 -5.20
C ARG A 79 9.36 2.32 -4.49
N GLY A 80 8.61 1.36 -5.01
CA GLY A 80 8.51 0.02 -4.45
C GLY A 80 8.57 -1.08 -5.50
N LEU A 81 8.86 -2.29 -5.03
CA LEU A 81 8.80 -3.53 -5.79
C LEU A 81 7.44 -4.20 -5.55
N ILE A 82 6.71 -4.56 -6.61
CA ILE A 82 5.51 -5.40 -6.49
C ILE A 82 5.82 -6.76 -7.12
N SER A 83 5.64 -7.83 -6.36
CA SER A 83 5.73 -9.20 -6.88
C SER A 83 4.36 -9.88 -6.81
N ILE A 84 3.98 -10.50 -7.92
CA ILE A 84 2.78 -11.33 -8.05
C ILE A 84 3.28 -12.77 -8.16
N SER A 85 2.89 -13.60 -7.20
CA SER A 85 3.21 -15.04 -7.15
C SER A 85 1.95 -15.83 -6.75
N GLU A 86 2.03 -17.16 -6.87
CA GLU A 86 0.95 -18.07 -6.44
C GLU A 86 -0.40 -17.73 -7.08
N ILE A 87 -0.42 -17.67 -8.42
CA ILE A 87 -1.62 -17.29 -9.15
C ILE A 87 -2.56 -18.49 -9.27
N PHE A 88 -3.81 -18.31 -8.85
CA PHE A 88 -4.86 -19.32 -8.91
C PHE A 88 -6.09 -18.81 -9.64
N LEU A 89 -6.70 -19.66 -10.47
CA LEU A 89 -7.98 -19.40 -11.14
C LEU A 89 -9.02 -20.44 -10.69
N PRO A 90 -9.92 -20.11 -9.75
CA PRO A 90 -11.01 -20.99 -9.32
C PRO A 90 -11.92 -21.35 -10.48
N ILE A 91 -12.26 -22.63 -10.60
CA ILE A 91 -13.13 -23.19 -11.63
C ILE A 91 -14.40 -23.71 -10.97
N LYS A 92 -15.55 -23.41 -11.58
CA LYS A 92 -16.84 -23.88 -11.05
C LYS A 92 -16.89 -25.41 -11.02
N PRO A 93 -17.35 -26.03 -9.91
CA PRO A 93 -17.46 -27.49 -9.80
C PRO A 93 -18.26 -28.13 -10.94
N ASP A 94 -19.36 -27.52 -11.36
CA ASP A 94 -20.21 -28.02 -12.44
C ASP A 94 -19.44 -28.10 -13.78
N PHE A 95 -18.55 -27.14 -14.03
CA PHE A 95 -17.72 -27.15 -15.22
C PHE A 95 -16.69 -28.29 -15.18
N ILE A 96 -15.99 -28.45 -14.06
CA ILE A 96 -15.06 -29.57 -13.84
C ILE A 96 -15.79 -30.90 -14.07
N CYS A 97 -16.96 -31.07 -13.43
CA CYS A 97 -17.78 -32.27 -13.56
C CYS A 97 -18.20 -32.53 -15.01
N SER A 98 -18.63 -31.49 -15.74
CA SER A 98 -19.02 -31.62 -17.15
C SER A 98 -17.87 -32.09 -18.04
N THR A 99 -16.65 -31.60 -17.80
CA THR A 99 -15.45 -32.04 -18.54
C THR A 99 -15.03 -33.47 -18.19
N SER A 100 -15.22 -33.92 -16.94
CA SER A 100 -14.94 -35.31 -16.55
C SER A 100 -15.96 -36.30 -17.11
N GLN A 101 -17.22 -35.89 -17.28
CA GLN A 101 -18.28 -36.74 -17.84
C GLN A 101 -18.16 -36.90 -19.37
N ARG A 102 -17.51 -35.96 -20.05
CA ARG A 102 -17.32 -35.95 -21.51
C ARG A 102 -15.90 -35.51 -21.88
N PRO A 103 -14.88 -36.35 -21.59
CA PRO A 103 -13.48 -35.96 -21.82
C PRO A 103 -13.16 -35.68 -23.29
N ASP A 104 -13.87 -36.33 -24.22
CA ASP A 104 -13.62 -36.18 -25.66
C ASP A 104 -14.37 -34.99 -26.30
N ALA A 105 -15.17 -34.24 -25.52
CA ALA A 105 -16.00 -33.17 -26.07
C ALA A 105 -15.21 -31.92 -26.47
N ALA A 106 -14.20 -31.54 -25.68
CA ALA A 106 -13.34 -30.39 -25.96
C ALA A 106 -12.13 -30.34 -25.02
N ASN A 107 -11.00 -29.85 -25.54
CA ASN A 107 -9.82 -29.50 -24.76
C ASN A 107 -9.92 -28.05 -24.27
N TYR A 108 -9.86 -27.83 -22.95
CA TYR A 108 -9.91 -26.50 -22.36
C TYR A 108 -8.55 -26.10 -21.81
N TYR A 109 -8.01 -25.02 -22.38
CA TYR A 109 -6.75 -24.42 -21.95
C TYR A 109 -6.96 -22.99 -21.48
N PHE A 110 -6.23 -22.62 -20.43
CA PHE A 110 -6.29 -21.31 -19.79
C PHE A 110 -4.87 -20.76 -19.66
N PHE A 111 -4.70 -19.46 -19.85
CA PHE A 111 -3.46 -18.76 -19.50
C PHE A 111 -3.77 -17.31 -19.16
N ILE A 112 -2.84 -16.66 -18.48
CA ILE A 112 -3.00 -15.30 -17.99
C ILE A 112 -1.90 -14.44 -18.60
N ILE A 113 -2.29 -13.29 -19.15
CA ILE A 113 -1.35 -12.25 -19.58
C ILE A 113 -1.29 -11.19 -18.47
N ILE A 114 -0.09 -10.95 -17.94
CA ILE A 114 0.19 -9.93 -16.94
C ILE A 114 0.93 -8.79 -17.63
N ARG A 115 0.44 -7.55 -17.47
CA ARG A 115 1.00 -6.37 -18.15
C ARG A 115 1.21 -5.21 -17.17
N ALA A 116 2.34 -4.54 -17.31
CA ALA A 116 2.63 -3.25 -16.68
C ALA A 116 3.43 -2.36 -17.64
N GLY A 117 2.71 -1.55 -18.41
CA GLY A 117 3.29 -0.76 -19.51
C GLY A 117 3.66 -1.62 -20.71
N ALA A 118 4.34 -1.00 -21.69
CA ALA A 118 4.63 -1.61 -22.98
C ALA A 118 5.77 -2.64 -22.98
N GLU A 119 6.70 -2.51 -22.04
CA GLU A 119 7.91 -3.36 -21.99
C GLU A 119 7.76 -4.54 -21.02
N ASN A 120 6.95 -4.41 -19.97
CA ASN A 120 6.79 -5.45 -18.95
C ASN A 120 5.48 -6.22 -19.17
N MET A 121 5.54 -7.21 -20.05
CA MET A 121 4.41 -8.08 -20.36
C MET A 121 4.87 -9.54 -20.39
N VAL A 122 4.15 -10.40 -19.65
CA VAL A 122 4.41 -11.85 -19.56
C VAL A 122 3.11 -12.62 -19.74
N ALA A 123 3.19 -13.81 -20.31
CA ALA A 123 2.10 -14.78 -20.34
C ALA A 123 2.48 -16.02 -19.53
N THR A 124 1.54 -16.53 -18.75
CA THR A 124 1.70 -17.83 -18.10
C THR A 124 1.73 -18.95 -19.15
N PRO A 125 2.31 -20.12 -18.84
CA PRO A 125 2.07 -21.34 -19.61
C PRO A 125 0.57 -21.66 -19.71
N LEU A 126 0.20 -22.50 -20.67
CA LEU A 126 -1.14 -23.09 -20.70
C LEU A 126 -1.35 -23.98 -19.48
N ALA A 127 -2.52 -23.82 -18.86
CA ALA A 127 -3.04 -24.68 -17.81
C ALA A 127 -4.30 -25.39 -18.31
N SER A 128 -4.45 -26.66 -17.96
CA SER A 128 -5.67 -27.43 -18.22
C SER A 128 -6.20 -28.04 -16.93
N ILE A 129 -7.48 -28.42 -16.93
CA ILE A 129 -8.08 -29.18 -15.82
C ILE A 129 -7.33 -30.50 -15.59
N SER A 130 -6.87 -31.16 -16.65
CA SER A 130 -6.17 -32.45 -16.54
C SER A 130 -4.77 -32.37 -15.93
N SER A 131 -4.11 -31.21 -15.96
CA SER A 131 -2.68 -31.09 -15.64
C SER A 131 -2.34 -30.10 -14.53
N SER A 132 -3.23 -29.15 -14.23
CA SER A 132 -2.87 -27.93 -13.50
C SER A 132 -3.81 -27.58 -12.34
N MET A 133 -4.68 -28.50 -11.91
CA MET A 133 -5.61 -28.27 -10.79
C MET A 133 -4.96 -28.51 -9.43
N LYS A 134 -5.28 -27.64 -8.45
CA LYS A 134 -5.06 -27.86 -7.02
C LYS A 134 -6.36 -27.57 -6.29
N GLY A 135 -7.07 -28.63 -5.90
CA GLY A 135 -8.45 -28.51 -5.41
C GLY A 135 -9.38 -28.10 -6.55
N ASP A 136 -10.08 -26.98 -6.39
CA ASP A 136 -11.03 -26.40 -7.35
C ASP A 136 -10.44 -25.24 -8.16
N ALA A 137 -9.13 -24.99 -8.10
CA ALA A 137 -8.47 -23.91 -8.84
C ALA A 137 -7.32 -24.39 -9.75
N LEU A 138 -7.18 -23.77 -10.92
CA LEU A 138 -6.00 -23.91 -11.78
C LEU A 138 -4.85 -23.10 -11.19
N THR A 139 -3.66 -23.69 -11.13
CA THR A 139 -2.46 -23.07 -10.59
C THR A 139 -1.53 -22.65 -11.72
N PHE A 140 -0.95 -21.44 -11.64
CA PHE A 140 0.06 -20.98 -12.60
C PHE A 140 1.39 -20.73 -11.87
N PRO A 141 2.51 -21.31 -12.36
CA PRO A 141 3.81 -21.20 -11.69
C PRO A 141 4.49 -19.83 -11.89
N THR A 142 3.90 -18.97 -12.70
CA THR A 142 4.49 -17.69 -13.09
C THR A 142 4.57 -16.73 -11.91
N THR A 143 5.77 -16.20 -11.67
CA THR A 143 6.01 -15.08 -10.77
C THR A 143 6.36 -13.85 -11.61
N PHE A 144 5.74 -12.72 -11.33
CA PHE A 144 5.95 -11.46 -12.06
C PHE A 144 6.31 -10.34 -11.10
N THR A 145 7.42 -9.64 -11.38
CA THR A 145 7.96 -8.63 -10.48
C THR A 145 8.15 -7.29 -11.20
N LEU A 146 7.56 -6.23 -10.65
CA LEU A 146 7.61 -4.86 -11.14
C LEU A 146 8.53 -4.02 -10.26
N ILE A 147 9.58 -3.48 -10.87
CA ILE A 147 10.68 -2.80 -10.19
C ILE A 147 10.37 -1.32 -9.90
N TYR A 148 9.41 -0.72 -10.61
CA TYR A 148 9.10 0.70 -10.52
C TYR A 148 7.59 0.93 -10.51
N VAL A 149 6.99 0.89 -9.31
CA VAL A 149 5.60 1.32 -9.10
C VAL A 149 5.60 2.53 -8.17
N ASP A 150 4.97 3.60 -8.62
CA ASP A 150 4.66 4.74 -7.77
C ASP A 150 3.49 4.36 -6.86
N VAL A 151 3.79 4.17 -5.58
CA VAL A 151 2.76 3.82 -4.58
C VAL A 151 2.19 5.09 -4.01
N TYR A 152 0.93 5.37 -4.35
CA TYR A 152 0.16 6.48 -3.80
C TYR A 152 -0.63 6.00 -2.58
N SER A 153 -0.64 6.81 -1.51
CA SER A 153 -1.51 6.56 -0.35
C SER A 153 -2.57 7.66 -0.27
N LEU A 154 -3.84 7.25 -0.12
CA LEU A 154 -4.97 8.17 0.03
C LEU A 154 -5.77 7.78 1.28
N ALA A 155 -5.74 8.65 2.30
CA ALA A 155 -6.50 8.46 3.53
C ALA A 155 -7.83 9.22 3.45
N GLN A 156 -8.91 8.54 3.08
CA GLN A 156 -10.27 9.10 3.10
C GLN A 156 -10.98 8.68 4.38
N ARG A 157 -11.31 9.66 5.24
CA ARG A 157 -12.05 9.40 6.48
C ARG A 157 -13.54 9.44 6.20
N LYS A 158 -14.23 8.33 6.42
CA LYS A 158 -15.69 8.30 6.55
C LYS A 158 -16.04 8.72 7.99
N GLU A 159 -16.76 9.82 8.16
CA GLU A 159 -17.46 10.04 9.43
C GLU A 159 -18.47 8.91 9.61
N SER A 160 -18.33 8.14 10.68
CA SER A 160 -19.23 7.03 10.98
C SER A 160 -20.52 7.56 11.62
N SER A 161 -21.59 7.58 10.84
CA SER A 161 -22.96 7.52 11.35
C SER A 161 -23.38 6.05 11.48
N ALA A 162 -23.01 5.39 12.58
CA ALA A 162 -23.85 4.35 13.21
C ALA A 162 -23.16 3.73 14.43
N LEU A 163 -23.89 3.87 15.54
CA LEU A 163 -24.00 3.04 16.73
C LEU A 163 -23.26 1.67 16.73
N ASP A 164 -22.17 1.58 17.49
CA ASP A 164 -21.72 0.31 18.06
C ASP A 164 -21.44 0.48 19.56
N LYS A 165 -22.27 -0.17 20.39
CA LYS A 165 -22.23 -0.14 21.86
C LYS A 165 -21.22 -1.16 22.42
N ARG A 166 -20.01 -1.25 21.86
CA ARG A 166 -18.89 -1.99 22.48
C ARG A 166 -17.84 -1.01 22.96
N LYS A 167 -17.79 -0.83 24.29
CA LYS A 167 -16.84 -0.01 25.08
C LYS A 167 -16.14 1.08 24.26
N LYS A 168 -16.88 2.15 23.91
CA LYS A 168 -16.27 3.38 23.39
C LYS A 168 -15.26 3.85 24.43
N ALA A 169 -13.98 3.80 24.10
CA ALA A 169 -12.94 4.44 24.89
C ALA A 169 -13.38 5.88 25.17
N SER A 170 -13.38 6.33 26.43
CA SER A 170 -13.56 7.74 26.69
C SER A 170 -12.52 8.51 25.86
N LYS A 171 -13.00 9.47 25.07
CA LYS A 171 -12.15 10.33 24.24
C LYS A 171 -11.51 11.43 25.08
N THR A 172 -11.93 11.64 26.33
CA THR A 172 -11.30 12.58 27.26
C THR A 172 -9.95 12.07 27.78
N LYS A 173 -8.92 12.92 27.84
CA LYS A 173 -7.64 12.70 28.55
C LYS A 173 -7.28 13.91 29.35
N THR A 174 -6.35 13.77 30.28
CA THR A 174 -5.63 14.92 30.81
C THR A 174 -4.25 14.98 30.20
N MET A 175 -3.90 16.09 29.56
CA MET A 175 -2.61 16.33 28.93
C MET A 175 -1.75 17.22 29.81
N PHE A 176 -0.46 16.92 29.89
CA PHE A 176 0.51 17.78 30.57
C PHE A 176 1.01 18.86 29.61
N GLU A 177 0.95 20.11 30.03
CA GLU A 177 1.36 21.29 29.26
C GLU A 177 2.21 22.20 30.17
N ASP A 178 3.16 22.91 29.56
CA ASP A 178 3.88 24.00 30.23
C ASP A 178 3.05 25.28 30.14
N VAL A 179 2.75 25.88 31.29
CA VAL A 179 2.06 27.16 31.41
C VAL A 179 3.00 28.11 32.14
N SER A 180 3.67 28.97 31.38
CA SER A 180 4.56 30.01 31.93
C SER A 180 5.68 29.47 32.83
N GLY A 181 6.23 28.31 32.52
CA GLY A 181 7.30 27.67 33.28
C GLY A 181 6.80 26.71 34.37
N PHE A 182 5.50 26.50 34.47
CA PHE A 182 4.88 25.59 35.43
C PHE A 182 4.14 24.47 34.72
N GLY A 183 4.36 23.24 35.19
CA GLY A 183 3.70 22.06 34.65
C GLY A 183 2.23 21.99 35.09
N ALA A 184 1.31 21.99 34.14
CA ALA A 184 -0.13 21.91 34.39
C ALA A 184 -0.76 20.73 33.64
N TRP A 185 -1.76 20.12 34.28
CA TRP A 185 -2.55 19.04 33.68
C TRP A 185 -3.91 19.58 33.24
N HIS A 186 -4.15 19.60 31.93
CA HIS A 186 -5.41 20.07 31.35
C HIS A 186 -6.27 18.93 30.84
N ARG A 187 -7.55 18.90 31.23
CA ARG A 187 -8.51 17.93 30.68
C ARG A 187 -8.88 18.35 29.26
N ARG A 188 -8.65 17.45 28.30
CA ARG A 188 -8.82 17.65 26.87
C ARG A 188 -9.67 16.53 26.27
N TRP A 189 -10.47 16.86 25.29
CA TRP A 189 -11.11 15.90 24.39
C TRP A 189 -10.12 15.51 23.29
N CYS A 190 -9.66 14.26 23.27
CA CYS A 190 -8.67 13.79 22.30
C CYS A 190 -9.29 12.79 21.32
N VAL A 191 -8.96 12.98 20.05
CA VAL A 191 -9.39 12.12 18.95
C VAL A 191 -8.16 11.63 18.20
N LEU A 192 -7.95 10.31 18.20
CA LEU A 192 -7.01 9.66 17.31
C LEU A 192 -7.67 9.51 15.94
N SER A 193 -7.06 10.08 14.91
CA SER A 193 -7.56 9.95 13.55
C SER A 193 -6.40 10.01 12.56
N GLY A 194 -6.36 9.04 11.64
CA GLY A 194 -5.16 8.73 10.87
C GLY A 194 -3.98 8.49 11.83
N TYR A 195 -2.88 9.19 11.59
CA TYR A 195 -1.68 9.16 12.44
C TYR A 195 -1.55 10.36 13.39
N CYS A 196 -2.64 11.10 13.66
CA CYS A 196 -2.59 12.27 14.52
C CYS A 196 -3.55 12.14 15.71
N ILE A 197 -3.11 12.56 16.89
CA ILE A 197 -3.98 12.86 18.03
C ILE A 197 -4.31 14.35 17.96
N SER A 198 -5.57 14.69 17.71
CA SER A 198 -6.06 16.07 17.80
C SER A 198 -6.79 16.26 19.11
N TYR A 199 -6.65 17.44 19.73
CA TYR A 199 -7.28 17.70 21.03
C TYR A 199 -7.95 19.07 21.16
N TRP A 200 -9.05 19.09 21.90
CA TRP A 200 -9.89 20.26 22.19
C TRP A 200 -10.18 20.37 23.69
N THR A 201 -10.78 21.46 24.15
CA THR A 201 -11.24 21.57 25.54
C THR A 201 -12.47 20.69 25.79
N TYR A 202 -13.45 20.75 24.90
CA TYR A 202 -14.73 20.04 25.05
C TYR A 202 -15.06 19.15 23.85
N PRO A 203 -15.90 18.10 24.04
CA PRO A 203 -16.33 17.24 22.94
C PRO A 203 -17.01 17.98 21.78
N ASP A 204 -17.86 18.97 22.08
CA ASP A 204 -18.61 19.72 21.09
C ASP A 204 -17.73 20.59 20.18
N ASP A 205 -16.54 20.96 20.65
CA ASP A 205 -15.59 21.75 19.86
C ASP A 205 -15.03 20.94 18.67
N GLU A 206 -15.04 19.59 18.72
CA GLU A 206 -14.57 18.71 17.62
C GLU A 206 -15.23 19.06 16.28
N LYS A 207 -16.51 19.45 16.32
CA LYS A 207 -17.30 19.78 15.12
C LYS A 207 -17.40 21.28 14.83
N ARG A 208 -16.98 22.12 15.77
CA ARG A 208 -17.22 23.58 15.73
C ARG A 208 -15.96 24.39 15.49
N LYS A 209 -14.78 23.88 15.88
CA LYS A 209 -13.53 24.63 15.89
C LYS A 209 -12.33 23.75 15.53
N ASN A 210 -11.25 24.40 15.11
CA ASN A 210 -9.95 23.74 14.96
C ASN A 210 -9.43 23.23 16.32
N PRO A 211 -8.67 22.11 16.33
CA PRO A 211 -8.07 21.60 17.56
C PRO A 211 -7.05 22.59 18.13
N ILE A 212 -6.90 22.56 19.45
CA ILE A 212 -5.90 23.33 20.20
C ILE A 212 -4.50 22.92 19.77
N GLY A 213 -4.29 21.63 19.57
CA GLY A 213 -3.04 21.10 19.04
C GLY A 213 -3.22 19.73 18.42
N ARG A 214 -2.14 19.29 17.77
CA ARG A 214 -2.04 17.99 17.12
C ARG A 214 -0.71 17.35 17.43
N ILE A 215 -0.76 16.09 17.81
CA ILE A 215 0.43 15.25 17.98
C ILE A 215 0.49 14.30 16.79
N ASN A 216 1.51 14.45 15.95
CA ASN A 216 1.72 13.61 14.77
C ASN A 216 2.59 12.40 15.13
N LEU A 217 2.04 11.18 15.01
CA LEU A 217 2.74 9.93 15.30
C LEU A 217 3.83 9.59 14.28
N ALA A 218 3.82 10.18 13.07
CA ALA A 218 4.95 10.03 12.14
C ALA A 218 6.25 10.58 12.76
N ASN A 219 6.12 11.61 13.60
CA ASN A 219 7.26 12.21 14.30
C ASN A 219 7.68 11.40 15.54
N CYS A 220 7.01 10.30 15.87
CA CYS A 220 7.25 9.54 17.09
C CYS A 220 8.55 8.73 17.01
N THR A 221 9.49 9.00 17.92
CA THR A 221 10.78 8.28 17.98
C THR A 221 10.66 6.93 18.70
N SER A 222 9.73 6.81 19.65
CA SER A 222 9.55 5.60 20.46
C SER A 222 9.10 4.42 19.60
N ARG A 223 9.80 3.28 19.69
CA ARG A 223 9.41 2.03 19.00
C ARG A 223 8.01 1.55 19.41
N LYS A 224 7.62 1.84 20.65
CA LYS A 224 6.31 1.52 21.18
C LYS A 224 5.89 2.64 22.14
N ILE A 225 4.61 2.94 22.19
CA ILE A 225 4.00 3.77 23.21
C ILE A 225 3.80 2.93 24.46
N GLU A 226 4.33 3.44 25.56
CA GLU A 226 4.41 2.75 26.86
C GLU A 226 3.90 3.67 27.97
N PRO A 227 3.62 3.12 29.18
CA PRO A 227 3.32 3.94 30.34
C PRO A 227 4.47 4.92 30.62
N ALA A 228 4.14 6.14 31.05
CA ALA A 228 5.15 7.12 31.43
C ALA A 228 5.99 6.61 32.60
N ASN A 229 7.31 6.88 32.58
CA ASN A 229 8.20 6.49 33.66
C ASN A 229 7.78 7.20 34.97
N ARG A 230 7.58 6.42 36.03
CA ARG A 230 7.10 6.89 37.34
C ARG A 230 8.08 7.82 38.06
N GLU A 231 9.37 7.75 37.72
CA GLU A 231 10.38 8.69 38.25
C GLU A 231 10.12 10.11 37.79
N PHE A 232 9.58 10.28 36.58
CA PHE A 232 9.32 11.59 35.97
C PHE A 232 7.84 11.97 35.98
N CYS A 233 6.93 10.99 36.07
CA CYS A 233 5.48 11.22 36.06
C CYS A 233 4.77 10.41 37.15
N ALA A 234 4.40 11.07 38.24
CA ALA A 234 3.65 10.45 39.34
C ALA A 234 2.16 10.18 38.99
N ARG A 235 1.63 10.80 37.92
CA ARG A 235 0.20 10.72 37.60
C ARG A 235 -0.17 9.32 37.10
N PRO A 236 -1.16 8.65 37.71
CA PRO A 236 -1.57 7.32 37.29
C PRO A 236 -2.13 7.33 35.86
N ASN A 237 -2.15 6.14 35.25
CA ASN A 237 -2.76 5.92 33.94
C ASN A 237 -2.19 6.79 32.81
N THR A 238 -0.94 7.27 32.97
CA THR A 238 -0.25 8.11 31.99
C THR A 238 0.51 7.26 30.98
N LEU A 239 0.37 7.57 29.71
CA LEU A 239 1.22 7.09 28.62
C LEU A 239 2.15 8.22 28.14
N GLU A 240 3.32 7.84 27.64
CA GLU A 240 4.31 8.76 27.09
C GLU A 240 4.50 8.51 25.60
N LEU A 241 4.58 9.60 24.85
CA LEU A 241 4.96 9.58 23.45
C LEU A 241 5.93 10.73 23.16
N ILE A 242 7.10 10.38 22.62
CA ILE A 242 8.17 11.32 22.31
C ILE A 242 8.13 11.58 20.81
N THR A 243 7.96 12.84 20.43
CA THR A 243 7.95 13.27 19.04
C THR A 243 9.11 14.19 18.74
N VAL A 244 9.71 14.07 17.55
CA VAL A 244 10.78 14.94 17.08
C VAL A 244 10.46 15.51 15.70
N ARG A 245 10.80 16.77 15.49
CA ARG A 245 10.65 17.45 14.19
C ARG A 245 11.70 18.53 14.03
N PRO A 246 11.95 19.02 12.80
CA PRO A 246 12.70 20.26 12.61
C PRO A 246 12.12 21.40 13.45
N GLN A 247 13.00 22.18 14.06
CA GLN A 247 12.68 23.36 14.85
C GLN A 247 12.05 24.42 13.93
N ARG A 248 11.02 25.10 14.44
CA ARG A 248 10.28 26.16 13.74
C ARG A 248 10.49 27.50 14.41
N GLU A 249 10.27 28.57 13.65
CA GLU A 249 10.24 29.93 14.18
C GLU A 249 9.14 30.04 15.24
N GLY A 250 9.54 30.25 16.50
CA GLY A 250 8.65 30.26 17.67
C GLY A 250 8.80 29.06 18.63
N ASP A 251 9.55 28.02 18.24
CA ASP A 251 9.90 26.96 19.17
C ASP A 251 10.85 27.48 20.25
N ARG A 252 10.50 27.19 21.50
CA ARG A 252 11.28 27.54 22.69
C ARG A 252 11.42 26.30 23.57
N GLU A 253 12.45 26.27 24.39
CA GLU A 253 12.52 25.27 25.44
C GLU A 253 11.38 25.46 26.44
N THR A 254 10.75 24.35 26.79
CA THR A 254 9.66 24.27 27.78
C THR A 254 9.87 23.03 28.64
N LEU A 255 9.06 22.85 29.68
CA LEU A 255 9.10 21.64 30.50
C LEU A 255 8.88 20.34 29.70
N VAL A 256 8.27 20.43 28.52
CA VAL A 256 7.93 19.27 27.68
C VAL A 256 8.68 19.25 26.35
N SER A 257 9.34 20.34 25.95
CA SER A 257 10.04 20.47 24.67
C SER A 257 11.48 20.92 24.83
N GLN A 258 12.40 20.23 24.19
CA GLN A 258 13.82 20.57 24.10
C GLN A 258 14.18 20.83 22.64
N CYS A 259 14.91 21.93 22.39
CA CYS A 259 15.37 22.28 21.06
C CYS A 259 16.89 22.11 20.96
N LEU A 260 17.34 21.08 20.24
CA LEU A 260 18.76 20.74 20.10
C LEU A 260 19.10 20.52 18.62
N ASP A 261 20.22 21.07 18.14
CA ASP A 261 20.76 20.81 16.81
C ASP A 261 19.71 20.94 15.68
N THR A 262 18.95 22.04 15.66
CA THR A 262 17.84 22.33 14.70
C THR A 262 16.62 21.41 14.79
N LEU A 263 16.51 20.59 15.84
CA LEU A 263 15.38 19.72 16.11
C LEU A 263 14.65 20.15 17.38
N CYS A 264 13.34 19.96 17.39
CA CYS A 264 12.49 20.10 18.56
C CYS A 264 11.97 18.72 18.96
N VAL A 265 12.37 18.27 20.14
CA VAL A 265 11.93 17.02 20.77
C VAL A 265 10.90 17.35 21.83
N THR A 266 9.70 16.78 21.72
CA THR A 266 8.60 17.00 22.67
C THR A 266 8.19 15.69 23.34
N LYS A 267 8.17 15.68 24.67
CA LYS A 267 7.59 14.62 25.49
C LYS A 267 6.13 14.93 25.74
N ASN A 268 5.23 14.10 25.22
CA ASN A 268 3.80 14.29 25.41
C ASN A 268 3.28 13.25 26.40
N TRP A 269 2.76 13.72 27.53
CA TRP A 269 2.12 12.87 28.53
C TRP A 269 0.60 12.99 28.45
N LEU A 270 -0.06 11.84 28.29
CA LEU A 270 -1.52 11.74 28.25
C LEU A 270 -1.98 10.77 29.31
N SER A 271 -2.82 11.22 30.22
CA SER A 271 -3.36 10.41 31.30
C SER A 271 -4.84 10.14 31.08
N ALA A 272 -5.20 8.85 31.11
CA ALA A 272 -6.57 8.39 30.98
C ALA A 272 -7.25 8.28 32.35
N ASP A 273 -8.59 8.26 32.37
CA ASP A 273 -9.33 8.16 33.62
C ASP A 273 -9.16 6.76 34.26
N THR A 274 -8.96 5.73 33.44
CA THR A 274 -8.75 4.34 33.90
C THR A 274 -7.55 3.65 33.26
N LYS A 275 -7.05 2.59 33.90
CA LYS A 275 -5.97 1.73 33.38
C LYS A 275 -6.37 1.07 32.06
N ASP A 276 -7.61 0.63 31.95
CA ASP A 276 -8.15 -0.02 30.74
C ASP A 276 -8.18 0.95 29.56
N GLU A 277 -8.60 2.20 29.78
CA GLU A 277 -8.56 3.23 28.76
C GLU A 277 -7.13 3.56 28.31
N ARG A 278 -6.20 3.69 29.27
CA ARG A 278 -4.78 3.86 28.93
C ARG A 278 -4.29 2.70 28.05
N ASN A 279 -4.56 1.46 28.45
CA ASN A 279 -4.13 0.27 27.70
C ASN A 279 -4.74 0.23 26.29
N LEU A 280 -6.03 0.56 26.15
CA LEU A 280 -6.70 0.62 24.86
C LEU A 280 -6.12 1.72 23.96
N TRP A 281 -5.81 2.88 24.51
CA TRP A 281 -5.13 3.95 23.76
C TRP A 281 -3.72 3.55 23.36
N MET A 282 -2.92 2.98 24.25
CA MET A 282 -1.60 2.45 23.89
C MET A 282 -1.68 1.39 22.80
N GLN A 283 -2.65 0.47 22.86
CA GLN A 283 -2.86 -0.55 21.81
C GLN A 283 -3.15 0.10 20.46
N LYS A 284 -4.09 1.05 20.41
CA LYS A 284 -4.45 1.75 19.16
C LYS A 284 -3.29 2.57 18.59
N LEU A 285 -2.57 3.29 19.45
CA LEU A 285 -1.42 4.10 19.04
C LEU A 285 -0.27 3.21 18.53
N ASN A 286 -0.01 2.08 19.19
CA ASN A 286 0.98 1.12 18.74
C ASN A 286 0.62 0.46 17.41
N GLN A 287 -0.66 0.16 17.18
CA GLN A 287 -1.10 -0.31 15.87
C GLN A 287 -0.82 0.74 14.79
N VAL A 288 -1.15 2.02 15.06
CA VAL A 288 -0.85 3.12 14.12
C VAL A 288 0.66 3.26 13.87
N LEU A 289 1.53 3.07 14.87
CA LEU A 289 2.98 3.08 14.67
C LEU A 289 3.47 1.90 13.81
N VAL A 290 2.89 0.72 14.00
CA VAL A 290 3.17 -0.46 13.18
C VAL A 290 2.76 -0.18 11.75
N ASP A 291 1.55 0.33 11.52
CA ASP A 291 1.05 0.69 10.20
C ASP A 291 1.94 1.75 9.54
N LEU A 292 2.28 2.85 10.24
CA LEU A 292 3.17 3.89 9.72
C LEU A 292 4.52 3.34 9.28
N ARG A 293 5.12 2.43 10.05
CA ARG A 293 6.45 1.89 9.74
C ARG A 293 6.45 0.84 8.66
N MET A 294 5.34 0.09 8.53
CA MET A 294 5.16 -0.85 7.43
C MET A 294 4.97 -0.12 6.10
N TRP A 295 4.19 0.97 6.10
CA TRP A 295 3.77 1.64 4.87
C TRP A 295 4.58 2.90 4.51
N GLN A 296 5.25 3.54 5.48
CA GLN A 296 6.10 4.71 5.29
C GLN A 296 7.39 4.62 6.15
N PRO A 297 8.37 3.77 5.75
CA PRO A 297 9.60 3.55 6.51
C PRO A 297 10.41 4.83 6.80
N ASP A 298 10.28 5.82 5.91
CA ASP A 298 10.97 7.11 5.95
C ASP A 298 10.15 8.22 6.64
N ALA A 299 8.85 8.02 6.90
CA ALA A 299 8.03 9.00 7.61
C ALA A 299 8.35 9.05 9.11
N CYS A 300 8.89 7.96 9.66
CA CYS A 300 9.39 7.94 11.03
C CYS A 300 10.77 8.58 11.10
N TYR A 301 10.86 9.73 11.77
CA TYR A 301 12.15 10.39 12.02
C TYR A 301 13.07 9.43 12.80
N ARG A 302 14.17 9.02 12.17
CA ARG A 302 15.23 8.25 12.82
C ARG A 302 16.30 9.24 13.31
N PRO A 303 16.64 9.28 14.60
CA PRO A 303 17.81 10.01 15.05
C PRO A 303 19.02 9.49 14.27
N ALA A 304 19.79 10.38 13.65
CA ALA A 304 21.07 10.00 13.07
C ALA A 304 21.94 9.47 14.22
N THR A 305 22.18 8.16 14.24
CA THR A 305 23.19 7.58 15.11
C THR A 305 24.53 8.13 14.66
N LYS A 306 25.10 9.08 15.42
CA LYS A 306 26.53 9.39 15.33
C LYS A 306 27.26 8.13 15.78
N VAL A 307 27.95 7.48 14.84
CA VAL A 307 29.04 6.54 15.12
C VAL A 307 30.21 7.32 15.67
#